data_AF-A0A3B9MAT5-F1
#
_entry.id   AF-A0A3B9MAT5-F1
#
_cell.length_a   1.000
_cell.length_b   1.000
_cell.length_c   1.000
_cell.angle_alpha   90.00
_cell.angle_beta   90.00
_cell.angle_gamma   90.00
#
_symmetry.space_group_name_H-M   'P 1'
#
loop_
_entity.id
_entity.type
_entity.pdbx_description
1 polymer ?
#
loop_
_entity_poly.entity_id
_entity_poly.type
_entity_poly.pdbx_seq_one_letter_code
_entity_poly.pdbx_strand_id
1 'polypeptide(L)'
;TQSMPPYDMWLFGRDDILAWWVGPGNGCRGSRMIPTVSANGSPAYGQYKPSPQGGHEPWALQVLELSDGRIGELTFFLDTARLFPLFGLPPRLDP
;
A
#
# COMPACT_ATOMS: atom_id res chain seq x y z
N THR A 1 -8.95 6.96 7.70
CA THR A 1 -9.39 7.13 6.30
C THR A 1 -8.52 6.28 5.41
N GLN A 2 -8.96 6.04 4.17
CA GLN A 2 -8.11 5.48 3.14
C GLN A 2 -8.32 6.24 1.83
N SER A 3 -7.23 6.51 1.12
CA SER A 3 -7.26 7.02 -0.25
C SER A 3 -6.31 6.22 -1.16
N MET A 4 -6.55 6.21 -2.47
CA MET A 4 -5.73 5.46 -3.43
C MET A 4 -5.43 6.26 -4.71
N PRO A 5 -4.58 7.30 -4.65
CA PRO A 5 -4.17 8.04 -5.84
C PRO A 5 -3.56 7.12 -6.91
N PRO A 6 -3.92 7.28 -8.20
CA PRO A 6 -4.67 8.40 -8.78
C PRO A 6 -6.19 8.20 -8.86
N TYR A 7 -6.75 7.17 -8.24
CA TYR A 7 -8.20 6.94 -8.27
C TYR A 7 -8.94 7.89 -7.34
N ASP A 8 -10.12 8.33 -7.79
CA ASP A 8 -11.07 9.08 -6.97
C ASP A 8 -11.79 8.16 -5.97
N MET A 9 -11.02 7.61 -5.02
CA MET A 9 -11.49 6.69 -3.99
C MET A 9 -11.10 7.20 -2.61
N TRP A 10 -12.12 7.43 -1.79
CA TRP A 10 -11.98 7.75 -0.37
C TRP A 10 -12.91 6.87 0.45
N LEU A 11 -12.36 6.24 1.48
CA LEU A 11 -13.10 5.44 2.45
C LEU A 11 -12.94 6.05 3.84
N PHE A 12 -14.03 6.09 4.59
CA PHE A 12 -14.08 6.71 5.91
C PHE A 12 -14.49 5.68 6.96
N GLY A 13 -13.76 5.64 8.07
CA GLY A 13 -14.03 4.69 9.14
C GLY A 13 -13.52 3.28 8.87
N ARG A 14 -13.39 2.52 9.95
CA ARG A 14 -12.80 1.18 9.93
C ARG A 14 -13.65 0.18 9.14
N ASP A 15 -14.97 0.24 9.29
CA ASP A 15 -15.85 -0.79 8.75
C ASP A 15 -15.94 -0.71 7.22
N ASP A 16 -16.01 0.50 6.65
CA ASP A 16 -15.96 0.71 5.19
C ASP A 16 -14.63 0.25 4.59
N ILE A 17 -13.52 0.55 5.26
CA ILE A 17 -12.18 0.12 4.85
C ILE A 17 -12.08 -1.41 4.83
N LEU A 18 -12.55 -2.07 5.89
CA LEU A 18 -12.51 -3.52 5.98
C LEU A 18 -13.45 -4.18 4.96
N ALA A 19 -14.66 -3.65 4.78
CA ALA A 19 -15.61 -4.12 3.78
C ALA A 19 -15.03 -4.03 2.37
N TRP A 20 -14.33 -2.93 2.06
CA TRP A 20 -13.59 -2.80 0.81
C TRP A 20 -12.47 -3.85 0.69
N TRP A 21 -11.61 -4.02 1.70
CA TRP A 21 -10.47 -4.94 1.66
C TRP A 21 -10.88 -6.40 1.47
N VAL A 22 -11.97 -6.84 2.08
CA VAL A 22 -12.45 -8.24 1.94
C VAL A 22 -13.40 -8.43 0.76
N GLY A 23 -14.01 -7.35 0.28
CA GLY A 23 -14.92 -7.32 -0.86
C GLY A 23 -14.22 -6.91 -2.18
N PRO A 24 -14.59 -5.78 -2.81
CA PRO A 24 -14.04 -5.40 -4.12
C PRO A 24 -12.53 -5.21 -4.17
N GLY A 25 -11.91 -4.82 -3.06
CA GLY A 25 -10.46 -4.62 -2.91
C GLY A 25 -9.67 -5.90 -2.64
N ASN A 26 -10.31 -7.07 -2.64
CA ASN A 26 -9.67 -8.34 -2.27
C ASN A 26 -8.51 -8.77 -3.18
N GLY A 27 -8.32 -8.10 -4.33
CA GLY A 27 -7.23 -8.36 -5.25
C GLY A 27 -5.84 -8.16 -4.63
N CYS A 28 -5.74 -7.53 -3.46
CA CYS A 28 -4.49 -7.41 -2.68
C CYS A 28 -4.22 -8.60 -1.74
N ARG A 29 -5.11 -9.60 -1.69
CA ARG A 29 -4.93 -10.77 -0.82
C ARG A 29 -3.62 -11.49 -1.13
N GLY A 30 -2.87 -11.83 -0.08
CA GLY A 30 -1.55 -12.46 -0.21
C GLY A 30 -0.42 -11.49 -0.49
N SER A 31 -0.66 -10.17 -0.44
CA SER A 31 0.41 -9.19 -0.56
C SER A 31 1.46 -9.31 0.55
N ARG A 32 2.72 -9.00 0.18
CA ARG A 32 3.82 -8.77 1.12
C ARG A 32 4.03 -7.27 1.30
N MET A 33 4.30 -6.87 2.55
CA MET A 33 4.59 -5.49 2.92
C MET A 33 6.06 -5.39 3.32
N ILE A 34 6.83 -4.57 2.60
CA ILE A 34 8.25 -4.34 2.87
C ILE A 34 8.42 -2.95 3.48
N PRO A 35 8.89 -2.83 4.74
CA PRO A 35 9.21 -1.54 5.33
C PRO A 35 10.27 -0.80 4.49
N THR A 36 10.14 0.52 4.39
CA THR A 36 11.13 1.37 3.71
C THR A 36 11.39 2.64 4.52
N VAL A 37 12.23 3.53 4.00
CA VAL A 37 12.45 4.88 4.52
C VAL A 37 11.11 5.62 4.64
N SER A 38 11.01 6.50 5.63
CA SER A 38 9.80 7.29 5.86
C SER A 38 9.48 8.18 4.67
N ALA A 39 8.20 8.33 4.35
CA ALA A 39 7.71 9.33 3.42
C ALA A 39 7.34 10.60 4.19
N ASN A 40 8.11 11.67 4.05
CA ASN A 40 7.89 12.95 4.76
C ASN A 40 7.69 12.78 6.28
N GLY A 41 8.48 11.90 6.91
CA GLY A 41 8.38 11.61 8.36
C GLY A 41 7.29 10.59 8.75
N SER A 42 6.46 10.15 7.80
CA SER A 42 5.45 9.12 8.03
C SER A 42 5.98 7.72 7.70
N PRO A 43 5.61 6.67 8.47
CA PRO A 43 5.93 5.29 8.11
C PRO A 43 5.44 4.93 6.71
N ALA A 44 6.29 4.27 5.94
CA ALA A 44 5.98 3.86 4.57
C ALA A 44 6.39 2.41 4.30
N TYR A 45 5.63 1.76 3.42
CA TYR A 45 5.81 0.36 3.06
C TYR A 45 5.59 0.15 1.56
N GLY A 46 6.47 -0.63 0.93
CA GLY A 46 6.24 -1.18 -0.40
C GLY A 46 5.28 -2.37 -0.31
N GLN A 47 4.12 -2.25 -0.92
CA GLN A 47 3.17 -3.36 -1.09
C GLN A 47 3.47 -4.09 -2.40
N TYR A 48 3.62 -5.41 -2.31
CA TYR A 48 3.80 -6.30 -3.46
C TYR A 48 2.68 -7.33 -3.52
N LYS A 49 2.03 -7.48 -4.67
CA LYS A 49 0.94 -8.46 -4.90
C LYS A 49 1.50 -9.77 -5.47
N PRO A 50 0.90 -10.93 -5.14
CA PRO A 50 1.27 -12.19 -5.77
C PRO A 50 1.22 -12.08 -7.30
N SER A 51 2.29 -12.53 -7.95
CA SER A 51 2.38 -12.59 -9.41
C SER A 51 1.91 -13.96 -9.91
N PRO A 52 1.10 -14.04 -10.98
CA PRO A 52 0.78 -15.32 -11.61
C PRO A 52 2.01 -16.07 -12.14
N GLN A 53 3.12 -15.34 -12.39
CA GLN A 53 4.39 -15.90 -12.83
C GLN A 53 5.28 -16.39 -11.68
N GLY A 54 4.81 -16.29 -10.42
CA GLY A 54 5.58 -16.56 -9.22
C GLY A 54 6.24 -15.31 -8.64
N GLY A 55 6.51 -15.30 -7.33
CA GLY A 55 7.01 -14.12 -6.64
C GLY A 55 5.92 -13.05 -6.43
N HIS A 56 6.32 -11.80 -6.27
CA HIS A 56 5.40 -10.67 -6.05
C HIS A 56 5.78 -9.43 -6.86
N GLU A 57 4.78 -8.82 -7.52
CA GLU A 57 4.92 -7.59 -8.30
C GLU A 57 4.60 -6.34 -7.46
N PRO A 58 5.25 -5.20 -7.72
CA PRO A 58 4.99 -3.96 -7.01
C PRO A 58 3.57 -3.46 -7.27
N TRP A 59 2.88 -3.03 -6.23
CA TRP A 59 1.49 -2.56 -6.33
C TRP A 59 1.26 -1.15 -5.81
N ALA A 60 1.75 -0.83 -4.61
CA ALA A 60 1.56 0.49 -4.02
C ALA A 60 2.69 0.84 -3.05
N LEU A 61 3.04 2.12 -2.96
CA LEU A 61 3.68 2.66 -1.76
C LEU A 61 2.56 3.05 -0.79
N GLN A 62 2.45 2.34 0.32
CA GLN A 62 1.53 2.70 1.40
C GLN A 62 2.22 3.64 2.37
N VAL A 63 1.62 4.80 2.60
CA VAL A 63 2.06 5.76 3.62
C VAL A 63 0.99 5.82 4.71
N LEU A 64 1.42 5.68 5.97
CA LEU A 64 0.54 5.67 7.12
C LEU A 64 0.68 6.97 7.90
N GLU A 65 -0.42 7.69 8.09
CA GLU A 65 -0.45 8.76 9.07
C GLU A 65 -0.94 8.22 10.40
N LEU A 66 -0.20 8.54 11.47
CA LEU A 66 -0.50 8.07 12.81
C LEU A 66 -1.09 9.20 13.65
N SER A 67 -2.09 8.88 14.45
CA SER A 67 -2.71 9.76 15.42
C SER A 67 -2.93 8.97 16.71
N ASP A 68 -2.42 9.49 17.83
CA ASP A 68 -2.52 8.87 19.16
C ASP A 68 -2.11 7.38 19.21
N GLY A 69 -1.03 7.04 18.51
CA GLY A 69 -0.51 5.66 18.43
C GLY A 69 -1.37 4.70 17.60
N ARG A 70 -2.33 5.22 16.83
CA ARG A 70 -3.21 4.47 15.92
C ARG A 70 -3.05 4.96 14.49
N ILE A 71 -3.49 4.15 13.53
CA ILE A 71 -3.54 4.57 12.12
C ILE A 71 -4.74 5.51 11.94
N GLY A 72 -4.44 6.76 11.58
CA GLY A 72 -5.43 7.77 11.22
C GLY A 72 -5.78 7.72 9.74
N GLU A 73 -4.78 7.58 8.87
CA GLU A 73 -4.92 7.52 7.42
C GLU A 73 -4.00 6.48 6.78
N LEU A 74 -4.49 5.86 5.71
CA LEU A 74 -3.70 5.06 4.78
C LEU A 74 -3.80 5.67 3.37
N THR A 75 -2.66 6.01 2.78
CA THR A 75 -2.60 6.50 1.40
C THR A 75 -1.80 5.54 0.54
N PHE A 76 -2.43 5.06 -0.54
CA PHE A 76 -1.89 4.04 -1.43
C PHE A 76 -1.47 4.69 -2.75
N PHE A 77 -0.20 5.03 -2.90
CA PHE A 77 0.31 5.60 -4.14
C PHE A 77 0.67 4.50 -5.14
N LEU A 78 -0.01 4.45 -6.28
CA LEU A 78 0.13 3.36 -7.26
C LEU A 78 1.24 3.57 -8.30
N ASP A 79 1.89 4.74 -8.31
CA ASP A 79 2.99 5.05 -9.24
C ASP A 79 4.31 4.40 -8.80
N THR A 80 4.32 3.07 -8.76
CA THR A 80 5.43 2.27 -8.25
C THR A 80 6.68 2.36 -9.12
N ALA A 81 6.51 2.50 -10.44
CA ALA A 81 7.62 2.67 -11.38
C ALA A 81 8.49 3.88 -11.03
N ARG A 82 7.87 4.99 -10.60
CA ARG A 82 8.59 6.18 -10.12
C ARG A 82 8.98 6.08 -8.66
N LEU A 83 8.08 5.63 -7.79
CA LEU A 83 8.26 5.73 -6.34
C LEU A 83 9.21 4.67 -5.78
N PHE A 84 9.15 3.42 -6.24
CA PHE A 84 9.93 2.34 -5.63
C PHE A 84 11.45 2.60 -5.68
N PRO A 85 12.03 3.07 -6.81
CA PRO A 85 13.43 3.46 -6.86
C PRO A 85 13.81 4.56 -5.85
N LEU A 86 12.94 5.56 -5.65
CA LEU A 86 13.17 6.65 -4.70
C LEU A 86 13.19 6.18 -3.24
N PHE A 87 12.48 5.10 -2.95
CA PHE A 87 12.39 4.48 -1.63
C PHE A 87 13.32 3.26 -1.48
N GLY A 88 14.22 3.01 -2.45
CA GLY A 88 15.15 1.88 -2.40
C GLY A 88 14.47 0.51 -2.36
N LEU A 89 13.22 0.44 -2.84
CA LEU A 89 12.41 -0.78 -2.86
C LEU A 89 12.79 -1.63 -4.09
N PRO A 90 12.89 -2.97 -3.94
CA PRO A 90 13.13 -3.86 -5.07
C PRO A 90 12.05 -3.72 -6.16
N PRO A 91 12.41 -3.86 -7.45
CA PRO A 91 11.45 -3.76 -8.55
C PRO A 91 10.43 -4.91 -8.59
N ARG A 92 10.76 -6.05 -7.98
CA ARG A 92 9.90 -7.23 -7.76
C ARG A 92 10.50 -8.08 -6.64
N LEU A 93 9.72 -9.00 -6.08
CA LEU A 93 10.21 -10.01 -5.14
C LEU A 93 10.22 -11.38 -5.80
N ASP A 94 11.35 -12.07 -5.74
CA ASP A 94 11.46 -13.47 -6.18
C ASP A 94 10.62 -14.41 -5.28
N PRO A 95 10.24 -15.61 -5.77
CA PRO A 95 9.46 -16.60 -5.03
C PRO A 95 9.97 -16.92 -3.62
#